data_AF-A0A1G6G585-F1
#
_entry.id   AF-A0A1G6G585-F1
#
_cell.length_a   1.000
_cell.length_b   1.000
_cell.length_c   1.000
_cell.angle_alpha   90.00
_cell.angle_beta   90.00
_cell.angle_gamma   90.00
#
_symmetry.space_group_name_H-M   'P 1'
#
loop_
_entity.id
_entity.type
_entity.pdbx_description
1 polymer ?
#
loop_
_entity_poly.entity_id
_entity_poly.type
_entity_poly.pdbx_seq_one_letter_code
_entity_poly.pdbx_strand_id
1 'polypeptide(L)'
;MVDDISGNKTRLTKNCALLIKSRVALYEATFEKYHKGTGRVPGDATWPGKRIHTDFSTNMDNEINFFLDEAMKAAEQVADDITLTNNTGLTNPKNISGIVGWNPYFEMFAEEDMSSYSEVLFWKQYMNGGGVSITHGTPAYIFTGGNNGMLKSFVDCFVMKDGLPYYAAGDKYKGDKTIMDVKENRDLRLQMFVLGEKDLLPSSSTEEPALKEFKQPNIISLEAQTSDNTGYRIRKCLTYNNKQIISGQSQSTTGCIIFRGVEAYLNYLEAYYLRNNKVDGKAKSYWDAVRNRAGITGNFQTTIDNTDMNKETDLAAHPGSYEVDATLYNIRRERRCEFIGEGMRWDDLVRWRAWDGVLTNKFIPEGYNFWEEAYKTYELPEDVTLKDDPDDATSNISSRAFKYIRPFSKVRINNQVYDGYSWAKANYLSPVAINEMRLASPDNSTDNSVIYQNPYWPEKVGGTALE
;
A
#
# COMPACT_ATOMS: atom_id res chain seq x y z
N MET A 1 11.39 -6.90 29.08
CA MET A 1 11.63 -5.58 28.48
C MET A 1 10.64 -4.64 29.13
N VAL A 2 11.13 -3.58 29.78
CA VAL A 2 10.26 -2.50 30.29
C VAL A 2 9.70 -1.76 29.06
N ASP A 3 8.43 -1.38 29.11
CA ASP A 3 7.83 -0.49 28.10
C ASP A 3 8.67 0.79 28.04
N ASP A 4 9.12 1.14 26.83
CA ASP A 4 10.10 2.18 26.49
C ASP A 4 10.63 3.04 27.66
N ILE A 5 11.91 2.85 28.03
CA ILE A 5 12.60 3.61 29.11
C ILE A 5 12.55 5.13 28.88
N SER A 6 12.40 5.60 27.65
CA SER A 6 12.28 7.04 27.30
C SER A 6 10.85 7.53 27.10
N GLY A 7 9.87 6.63 26.93
CA GLY A 7 8.49 6.93 26.53
C GLY A 7 8.30 7.57 25.14
N ASN A 8 9.39 7.89 24.43
CA ASN A 8 9.39 8.65 23.18
C ASN A 8 9.16 7.78 21.93
N LYS A 9 9.20 6.45 22.05
CA LYS A 9 8.94 5.46 20.98
C LYS A 9 9.90 5.54 19.78
N THR A 10 11.11 6.03 20.03
CA THR A 10 12.25 6.06 19.08
C THR A 10 13.25 4.94 19.34
N ARG A 11 12.92 4.01 20.24
CA ARG A 11 13.70 2.81 20.56
C ARG A 11 12.83 1.56 20.44
N LEU A 12 13.45 0.41 20.19
CA LEU A 12 12.74 -0.86 20.11
C LEU A 12 12.12 -1.23 21.47
N THR A 13 10.84 -1.59 21.45
CA THR A 13 10.08 -2.01 22.63
C THR A 13 9.64 -3.47 22.51
N LYS A 14 9.08 -4.02 23.59
CA LYS A 14 8.45 -5.34 23.58
C LYS A 14 7.34 -5.42 22.51
N ASN A 15 6.51 -4.39 22.41
CA ASN A 15 5.41 -4.36 21.43
C ASN A 15 5.92 -4.30 19.99
N CYS A 16 7.04 -3.62 19.72
CA CYS A 16 7.68 -3.67 18.40
C CYS A 16 8.13 -5.10 18.05
N ALA A 17 8.78 -5.79 18.99
CA ALA A 17 9.22 -7.17 18.78
C ALA A 17 8.05 -8.14 18.58
N LEU A 18 6.96 -7.97 19.35
CA LEU A 18 5.74 -8.76 19.20
C LEU A 18 5.05 -8.49 17.85
N LEU A 19 4.97 -7.23 17.41
CA LEU A 19 4.37 -6.90 16.12
C LEU A 19 5.18 -7.52 14.96
N ILE A 20 6.51 -7.40 15.00
CA ILE A 20 7.38 -8.04 13.99
C ILE A 20 7.21 -9.56 14.02
N LYS A 21 7.18 -10.18 15.21
CA LYS A 21 6.92 -11.63 15.34
C LYS A 21 5.60 -12.00 14.68
N SER A 22 4.53 -11.22 14.94
CA SER A 22 3.22 -11.44 14.32
C SER A 22 3.27 -11.34 12.79
N ARG A 23 3.92 -10.28 12.26
CA ARG A 23 4.08 -10.07 10.82
C ARG A 23 4.81 -11.23 10.16
N VAL A 24 6.00 -11.58 10.69
CA VAL A 24 6.83 -12.66 10.14
C VAL A 24 6.05 -13.97 10.15
N ALA A 25 5.43 -14.33 11.28
CA ALA A 25 4.66 -15.57 11.36
C ALA A 25 3.46 -15.58 10.39
N LEU A 26 2.72 -14.46 10.24
CA LEU A 26 1.66 -14.36 9.23
C LEU A 26 2.22 -14.52 7.81
N TYR A 27 3.37 -13.92 7.53
CA TYR A 27 3.99 -13.94 6.21
C TYR A 27 4.46 -15.35 5.86
N GLU A 28 5.15 -16.04 6.78
CA GLU A 28 5.53 -17.45 6.59
C GLU A 28 4.30 -18.34 6.37
N ALA A 29 3.31 -18.28 7.27
CA ALA A 29 2.09 -19.07 7.15
C ALA A 29 1.38 -18.89 5.80
N THR A 30 1.28 -17.63 5.33
CA THR A 30 0.57 -17.33 4.08
C THR A 30 1.41 -17.64 2.86
N PHE A 31 2.72 -17.35 2.89
CA PHE A 31 3.61 -17.72 1.81
C PHE A 31 3.59 -19.25 1.61
N GLU A 32 3.80 -20.02 2.67
CA GLU A 32 3.73 -21.48 2.63
C GLU A 32 2.38 -21.99 2.13
N LYS A 33 1.27 -21.46 2.65
CA LYS A 33 -0.09 -21.87 2.25
C LYS A 33 -0.34 -21.71 0.76
N TYR A 34 0.07 -20.59 0.16
CA TYR A 34 -0.24 -20.26 -1.24
C TYR A 34 0.85 -20.68 -2.23
N HIS A 35 2.08 -20.89 -1.77
CA HIS A 35 3.22 -21.30 -2.60
C HIS A 35 3.59 -22.78 -2.48
N LYS A 36 2.97 -23.57 -1.60
CA LYS A 36 3.19 -25.03 -1.55
C LYS A 36 2.96 -25.67 -2.92
N GLY A 37 3.87 -26.55 -3.31
CA GLY A 37 3.90 -27.22 -4.61
C GLY A 37 4.47 -26.40 -5.77
N THR A 38 4.99 -25.19 -5.52
CA THR A 38 5.57 -24.34 -6.58
C THR A 38 7.09 -24.42 -6.69
N GLY A 39 7.75 -25.12 -5.76
CA GLY A 39 9.20 -25.19 -5.62
C GLY A 39 9.79 -24.08 -4.74
N ARG A 40 8.98 -23.11 -4.31
CA ARG A 40 9.42 -21.99 -3.46
C ARG A 40 9.43 -22.30 -1.96
N VAL A 41 8.75 -23.37 -1.56
CA VAL A 41 8.61 -23.73 -0.14
C VAL A 41 9.48 -24.96 0.16
N PRO A 42 10.22 -24.97 1.28
CA PRO A 42 10.94 -26.17 1.73
C PRO A 42 10.05 -27.41 1.79
N GLY A 43 10.55 -28.53 1.25
CA GLY A 43 9.81 -29.79 1.16
C GLY A 43 9.07 -30.01 -0.17
N ASP A 44 8.91 -28.98 -1.01
CA ASP A 44 8.37 -29.17 -2.36
C ASP A 44 9.26 -30.09 -3.21
N ALA A 45 8.65 -30.83 -4.14
CA ALA A 45 9.37 -31.77 -5.00
C ALA A 45 10.45 -31.09 -5.87
N THR A 46 10.20 -29.85 -6.29
CA THR A 46 11.08 -29.03 -7.12
C THR A 46 11.84 -27.96 -6.33
N TRP A 47 11.80 -28.00 -4.99
CA TRP A 47 12.54 -27.05 -4.16
C TRP A 47 14.05 -27.21 -4.36
N PRO A 48 14.79 -26.16 -4.79
CA PRO A 48 16.22 -26.29 -5.08
C PRO A 48 17.06 -26.70 -3.86
N GLY A 49 16.62 -26.34 -2.65
CA GLY A 49 17.29 -26.71 -1.40
C GLY A 49 17.27 -28.20 -1.08
N LYS A 50 16.42 -29.00 -1.75
CA LYS A 50 16.37 -30.46 -1.58
C LYS A 50 17.69 -31.15 -1.94
N ARG A 51 18.50 -30.53 -2.81
CA ARG A 51 19.84 -31.04 -3.17
C ARG A 51 20.84 -30.97 -2.01
N ILE A 52 20.63 -30.05 -1.07
CA ILE A 52 21.49 -29.80 0.10
C ILE A 52 20.88 -30.41 1.36
N HIS A 53 19.56 -30.30 1.51
CA HIS A 53 18.80 -30.81 2.64
C HIS A 53 18.01 -32.06 2.23
N THR A 54 18.72 -33.14 1.88
CA THR A 54 18.13 -34.37 1.30
C THR A 54 17.11 -35.05 2.21
N ASP A 55 17.29 -34.90 3.52
CA ASP A 55 16.47 -35.55 4.56
C ASP A 55 15.40 -34.61 5.14
N PHE A 56 15.30 -33.37 4.62
CA PHE A 56 14.29 -32.43 5.07
C PHE A 56 12.89 -32.92 4.70
N SER A 57 12.03 -33.01 5.69
CA SER A 57 10.60 -33.27 5.52
C SER A 57 9.83 -32.46 6.55
N THR A 58 8.65 -31.98 6.16
CA THR A 58 7.76 -31.23 7.03
C THR A 58 6.31 -31.62 6.76
N ASN A 59 5.46 -31.52 7.78
CA ASN A 59 4.02 -31.52 7.59
C ASN A 59 3.57 -30.07 7.40
N MET A 60 3.38 -29.69 6.13
CA MET A 60 3.08 -28.32 5.73
C MET A 60 1.85 -27.74 6.43
N ASP A 61 0.80 -28.55 6.64
CA ASP A 61 -0.41 -28.04 7.31
C ASP A 61 -0.17 -27.78 8.80
N ASN A 62 0.67 -28.59 9.47
CA ASN A 62 1.06 -28.34 10.86
C ASN A 62 1.97 -27.10 10.99
N GLU A 63 2.89 -26.91 10.04
CA GLU A 63 3.81 -25.75 10.00
C GLU A 63 3.05 -24.44 9.79
N ILE A 64 2.17 -24.41 8.78
CA ILE A 64 1.26 -23.27 8.54
C ILE A 64 0.44 -22.98 9.81
N ASN A 65 -0.16 -24.00 10.43
CA ASN A 65 -0.96 -23.79 11.64
C ASN A 65 -0.12 -23.27 12.82
N PHE A 66 1.11 -23.75 12.98
CA PHE A 66 2.04 -23.22 14.00
C PHE A 66 2.27 -21.72 13.79
N PHE A 67 2.58 -21.30 12.57
CA PHE A 67 2.82 -19.89 12.27
C PHE A 67 1.55 -19.04 12.40
N LEU A 68 0.37 -19.54 12.00
CA LEU A 68 -0.91 -18.85 12.25
C LEU A 68 -1.16 -18.65 13.75
N ASP A 69 -0.91 -19.68 14.57
CA ASP A 69 -1.08 -19.62 16.01
C ASP A 69 -0.09 -18.62 16.65
N GLU A 70 1.17 -18.59 16.21
CA GLU A 70 2.16 -17.61 16.68
C GLU A 70 1.84 -16.18 16.22
N ALA A 71 1.30 -16.02 15.01
CA ALA A 71 0.86 -14.73 14.49
C ALA A 71 -0.25 -14.12 15.36
N MET A 72 -1.26 -14.93 15.70
CA MET A 72 -2.38 -14.52 16.55
C MET A 72 -1.92 -14.22 17.98
N LYS A 73 -1.15 -15.11 18.62
CA LYS A 73 -0.67 -14.91 20.02
C LYS A 73 0.14 -13.63 20.19
N ALA A 74 0.97 -13.29 19.20
CA ALA A 74 1.78 -12.09 19.24
C ALA A 74 0.97 -10.83 18.91
N ALA A 75 0.08 -10.90 17.91
CA ALA A 75 -0.81 -9.81 17.54
C ALA A 75 -1.74 -9.41 18.69
N GLU A 76 -2.38 -10.39 19.33
CA GLU A 76 -3.34 -10.14 20.40
C GLU A 76 -2.75 -9.29 21.52
N GLN A 77 -1.52 -9.60 21.95
CA GLN A 77 -0.81 -8.83 22.99
C GLN A 77 -0.58 -7.38 22.61
N VAL A 78 -0.34 -7.08 21.33
CA VAL A 78 -0.13 -5.70 20.85
C VAL A 78 -1.47 -5.00 20.64
N ALA A 79 -2.44 -5.69 20.03
CA ALA A 79 -3.75 -5.13 19.73
C ALA A 79 -4.52 -4.76 20.99
N ASP A 80 -4.41 -5.54 22.06
CA ASP A 80 -5.07 -5.27 23.33
C ASP A 80 -4.41 -4.17 24.16
N ASP A 81 -3.15 -3.83 23.87
CA ASP A 81 -2.35 -2.86 24.64
C ASP A 81 -2.37 -1.44 24.03
N ILE A 82 -2.85 -1.29 22.80
CA ILE A 82 -2.91 0.00 22.12
C ILE A 82 -4.35 0.53 21.98
N THR A 83 -4.45 1.84 21.82
CA THR A 83 -5.68 2.51 21.41
C THR A 83 -5.51 3.08 20.01
N LEU A 84 -6.42 2.75 19.09
CA LEU A 84 -6.42 3.31 17.74
C LEU A 84 -6.58 4.85 17.81
N THR A 85 -5.80 5.56 17.01
CA THR A 85 -5.86 7.02 16.96
C THR A 85 -7.22 7.46 16.42
N ASN A 86 -7.89 8.33 17.17
CA ASN A 86 -9.24 8.77 16.88
C ASN A 86 -9.33 9.53 15.54
N ASN A 87 -10.37 9.23 14.78
CA ASN A 87 -10.73 9.95 13.56
C ASN A 87 -11.98 10.80 13.85
N THR A 88 -11.86 12.12 13.72
CA THR A 88 -12.98 13.05 14.00
C THR A 88 -14.03 13.08 12.89
N GLY A 89 -13.74 12.49 11.73
CA GLY A 89 -14.57 12.60 10.53
C GLY A 89 -14.40 13.89 9.75
N LEU A 90 -13.61 14.85 10.26
CA LEU A 90 -13.23 16.03 9.49
C LEU A 90 -12.20 15.64 8.44
N THR A 91 -12.36 16.16 7.21
CA THR A 91 -11.50 15.84 6.07
C THR A 91 -10.55 16.98 5.70
N ASN A 92 -10.74 18.15 6.30
CA ASN A 92 -9.95 19.36 6.09
C ASN A 92 -9.87 20.16 7.41
N PRO A 93 -8.75 20.86 7.67
CA PRO A 93 -8.72 21.88 8.71
C PRO A 93 -9.67 23.03 8.36
N LYS A 94 -10.24 23.69 9.37
CA LYS A 94 -11.25 24.74 9.15
C LYS A 94 -10.66 26.06 8.64
N ASN A 95 -9.44 26.38 9.07
CA ASN A 95 -8.70 27.60 8.76
C ASN A 95 -7.25 27.45 9.26
N ILE A 96 -6.42 28.48 9.04
CA ILE A 96 -5.00 28.47 9.42
C ILE A 96 -4.75 28.35 10.93
N SER A 97 -5.63 28.90 11.78
CA SER A 97 -5.49 28.72 13.24
C SER A 97 -5.96 27.34 13.73
N GLY A 98 -6.63 26.56 12.88
CA GLY A 98 -7.17 25.24 13.18
C GLY A 98 -6.49 24.09 12.44
N ILE A 99 -5.20 24.23 12.11
CA ILE A 99 -4.40 23.19 11.42
C ILE A 99 -3.90 22.07 12.35
N VAL A 100 -4.06 22.23 13.66
CA VAL A 100 -3.71 21.23 14.70
C VAL A 100 -4.98 20.83 15.46
N GLY A 101 -5.11 19.54 15.79
CA GLY A 101 -6.21 18.98 16.58
C GLY A 101 -7.54 18.83 15.84
N TRP A 102 -7.57 19.02 14.52
CA TRP A 102 -8.80 18.85 13.73
C TRP A 102 -9.06 17.38 13.40
N ASN A 103 -8.03 16.56 13.20
CA ASN A 103 -8.16 15.11 13.04
C ASN A 103 -6.87 14.38 13.45
N PRO A 104 -6.79 13.82 14.67
CA PRO A 104 -5.60 13.13 15.15
C PRO A 104 -5.13 11.98 14.26
N TYR A 105 -6.03 11.25 13.61
CA TYR A 105 -5.66 10.16 12.72
C TYR A 105 -4.98 10.65 11.44
N PHE A 106 -5.37 11.82 10.91
CA PHE A 106 -4.64 12.44 9.80
C PHE A 106 -3.29 13.00 10.28
N GLU A 107 -3.32 13.75 11.38
CA GLU A 107 -2.15 14.47 11.92
C GLU A 107 -1.03 13.53 12.35
N MET A 108 -1.34 12.34 12.86
CA MET A 108 -0.38 11.30 13.24
C MET A 108 0.67 11.00 12.16
N PHE A 109 0.35 11.18 10.87
CA PHE A 109 1.28 10.91 9.76
C PHE A 109 2.15 12.12 9.36
N ALA A 110 2.00 13.26 10.04
CA ALA A 110 2.62 14.54 9.67
C ALA A 110 3.16 15.35 10.87
N GLU A 111 3.09 14.79 12.08
CA GLU A 111 3.65 15.40 13.30
C GLU A 111 5.17 15.29 13.36
N GLU A 112 5.82 16.24 14.02
CA GLU A 112 7.27 16.18 14.32
C GLU A 112 7.58 15.28 15.52
N ASP A 113 6.63 15.15 16.45
CA ASP A 113 6.70 14.26 17.61
C ASP A 113 5.48 13.32 17.63
N MET A 114 5.75 12.02 17.51
CA MET A 114 4.71 10.98 17.46
C MET A 114 4.54 10.21 18.78
N SER A 115 5.26 10.60 19.83
CA SER A 115 5.28 9.88 21.12
C SER A 115 3.91 9.76 21.78
N SER A 116 3.04 10.78 21.60
CA SER A 116 1.71 10.86 22.20
C SER A 116 0.70 9.85 21.62
N TYR A 117 0.93 9.32 20.42
CA TYR A 117 -0.01 8.42 19.76
C TYR A 117 0.16 6.98 20.24
N SER A 118 -0.82 6.45 20.99
CA SER A 118 -0.81 5.05 21.44
C SER A 118 -0.65 4.06 20.27
N GLU A 119 -1.25 4.36 19.11
CA GLU A 119 -1.14 3.54 17.90
C GLU A 119 0.28 3.49 17.32
N VAL A 120 1.13 4.50 17.53
CA VAL A 120 2.53 4.47 17.07
C VAL A 120 3.36 3.67 18.05
N LEU A 121 4.06 2.63 17.57
CA LEU A 121 4.92 1.77 18.39
C LEU A 121 6.40 2.10 18.22
N PHE A 122 6.80 2.47 17.00
CA PHE A 122 8.16 2.86 16.66
C PHE A 122 8.15 3.87 15.52
N TRP A 123 8.87 4.96 15.69
CA TRP A 123 9.02 5.99 14.66
C TRP A 123 10.44 6.54 14.61
N LYS A 124 10.81 7.06 13.45
CA LYS A 124 12.09 7.74 13.23
C LYS A 124 11.90 9.23 13.45
N GLN A 125 12.66 9.77 14.41
CA GLN A 125 12.77 11.20 14.65
C GLN A 125 13.73 11.86 13.67
N TYR A 126 13.36 13.04 13.20
CA TYR A 126 14.16 13.91 12.34
C TYR A 126 14.50 15.19 13.10
N MET A 127 15.61 15.84 12.75
CA MET A 127 16.11 17.02 13.44
C MET A 127 16.96 17.87 12.49
N ASN A 128 16.71 19.17 12.48
CA ASN A 128 17.52 20.14 11.76
C ASN A 128 17.91 21.28 12.71
N GLY A 129 19.03 21.10 13.42
CA GLY A 129 19.46 22.01 14.48
C GLY A 129 20.58 21.42 15.34
N GLY A 130 21.25 22.27 16.14
CA GLY A 130 22.28 21.82 17.08
C GLY A 130 23.50 21.15 16.44
N GLY A 131 23.79 21.45 15.17
CA GLY A 131 24.88 20.83 14.40
C GLY A 131 24.51 19.48 13.76
N VAL A 132 23.25 19.05 13.86
CA VAL A 132 22.73 17.81 13.26
C VAL A 132 21.71 18.16 12.17
N SER A 133 21.82 17.49 11.03
CA SER A 133 20.86 17.60 9.92
C SER A 133 20.45 16.19 9.49
N ILE A 134 19.31 15.75 10.02
CA ILE A 134 18.61 14.51 9.67
C ILE A 134 17.23 14.96 9.22
N THR A 135 17.03 15.08 7.91
CA THR A 135 15.83 15.66 7.30
C THR A 135 15.32 14.80 6.15
N HIS A 136 14.12 15.11 5.64
CA HIS A 136 13.55 14.46 4.45
C HIS A 136 12.68 15.44 3.64
N GLY A 137 12.27 15.02 2.43
CA GLY A 137 11.48 15.84 1.50
C GLY A 137 10.00 15.46 1.40
N THR A 138 9.50 14.51 2.20
CA THR A 138 8.17 13.90 2.00
C THR A 138 7.05 14.94 1.91
N PRO A 139 6.89 15.90 2.85
CA PRO A 139 5.78 16.85 2.78
C PRO A 139 5.83 17.71 1.52
N ALA A 140 7.02 18.12 1.07
CA ALA A 140 7.20 18.89 -0.16
C ALA A 140 6.82 18.09 -1.42
N TYR A 141 7.18 16.80 -1.48
CA TYR A 141 6.80 15.95 -2.62
C TYR A 141 5.30 15.62 -2.63
N ILE A 142 4.68 15.38 -1.47
CA ILE A 142 3.23 15.18 -1.39
C ILE A 142 2.48 16.47 -1.78
N PHE A 143 2.97 17.63 -1.32
CA PHE A 143 2.41 18.94 -1.68
C PHE A 143 2.48 19.22 -3.19
N THR A 144 3.59 18.87 -3.86
CA THR A 144 3.82 19.21 -5.27
C THR A 144 3.34 18.15 -6.26
N GLY A 145 3.18 16.88 -5.84
CA GLY A 145 2.72 15.76 -6.66
C GLY A 145 3.69 14.58 -6.60
N GLY A 146 4.99 14.84 -6.69
CA GLY A 146 6.04 13.85 -6.39
C GLY A 146 6.18 12.71 -7.39
N ASN A 147 5.76 12.90 -8.65
CA ASN A 147 5.84 11.92 -9.73
C ASN A 147 5.25 10.55 -9.33
N ASN A 148 4.14 10.58 -8.60
CA ASN A 148 3.46 9.39 -8.09
C ASN A 148 1.96 9.45 -8.42
N GLY A 149 1.24 8.39 -8.07
CA GLY A 149 -0.20 8.33 -8.26
C GLY A 149 -0.79 7.04 -7.72
N MET A 150 -1.95 7.15 -7.10
CA MET A 150 -2.73 6.01 -6.65
C MET A 150 -3.50 5.41 -7.84
N LEU A 151 -3.54 4.09 -7.95
CA LEU A 151 -4.25 3.43 -9.05
C LEU A 151 -5.76 3.46 -8.84
N LYS A 152 -6.52 3.48 -9.93
CA LYS A 152 -7.97 3.32 -9.90
C LYS A 152 -8.39 2.05 -9.16
N SER A 153 -7.73 0.92 -9.42
CA SER A 153 -8.01 -0.36 -8.72
C SER A 153 -7.78 -0.29 -7.20
N PHE A 154 -7.05 0.71 -6.70
CA PHE A 154 -6.92 0.97 -5.28
C PHE A 154 -8.05 1.87 -4.78
N VAL A 155 -8.38 2.94 -5.51
CA VAL A 155 -9.51 3.84 -5.18
C VAL A 155 -10.85 3.11 -5.18
N ASP A 156 -11.04 2.17 -6.11
CA ASP A 156 -12.25 1.34 -6.21
C ASP A 156 -12.42 0.39 -5.02
N CYS A 157 -11.33 -0.02 -4.35
CA CYS A 157 -11.37 -0.98 -3.24
C CYS A 157 -12.06 -0.43 -1.97
N PHE A 158 -12.13 0.89 -1.82
CA PHE A 158 -12.78 1.48 -0.66
C PHE A 158 -14.28 1.18 -0.68
N VAL A 159 -14.90 0.91 0.46
CA VAL A 159 -16.36 0.72 0.49
C VAL A 159 -17.09 2.05 0.59
N MET A 160 -18.39 2.03 0.36
CA MET A 160 -19.29 3.10 0.76
C MET A 160 -19.28 3.26 2.29
N LYS A 161 -19.71 4.43 2.79
CA LYS A 161 -19.82 4.72 4.22
C LYS A 161 -20.72 3.73 4.95
N ASP A 162 -21.74 3.22 4.30
CA ASP A 162 -22.63 2.17 4.83
C ASP A 162 -22.07 0.74 4.67
N GLY A 163 -20.82 0.59 4.21
CA GLY A 163 -20.14 -0.69 4.04
C GLY A 163 -20.46 -1.42 2.73
N LEU A 164 -21.35 -0.91 1.87
CA LEU A 164 -21.59 -1.54 0.57
C LEU A 164 -20.38 -1.37 -0.37
N PRO A 165 -20.04 -2.35 -1.22
CA PRO A 165 -19.21 -2.09 -2.39
C PRO A 165 -19.86 -1.03 -3.30
N TYR A 166 -19.06 -0.21 -3.98
CA TYR A 166 -19.56 0.94 -4.75
C TYR A 166 -20.43 0.60 -5.97
N TYR A 167 -20.52 -0.68 -6.31
CA TYR A 167 -21.30 -1.21 -7.43
C TYR A 167 -22.54 -2.00 -6.98
N ALA A 168 -22.75 -2.13 -5.67
CA ALA A 168 -23.81 -2.95 -5.10
C ALA A 168 -25.17 -2.24 -5.22
N ALA A 169 -26.24 -2.99 -5.44
CA ALA A 169 -27.56 -2.39 -5.57
C ALA A 169 -27.94 -1.55 -4.33
N GLY A 170 -28.38 -0.32 -4.55
CA GLY A 170 -28.75 0.61 -3.48
C GLY A 170 -27.58 1.39 -2.88
N ASP A 171 -26.37 1.27 -3.44
CA ASP A 171 -25.27 2.17 -3.10
C ASP A 171 -25.62 3.64 -3.40
N LYS A 172 -24.89 4.56 -2.75
CA LYS A 172 -25.03 6.02 -2.94
C LYS A 172 -23.84 6.62 -3.69
N TYR A 173 -23.17 5.82 -4.51
CA TYR A 173 -22.00 6.24 -5.26
C TYR A 173 -22.39 7.35 -6.26
N LYS A 174 -21.58 8.40 -6.34
CA LYS A 174 -21.84 9.53 -7.25
C LYS A 174 -21.24 9.34 -8.64
N GLY A 175 -20.56 8.23 -8.87
CA GLY A 175 -19.81 7.98 -10.09
C GLY A 175 -18.40 8.58 -10.02
N ASP A 176 -17.77 8.66 -11.18
CA ASP A 176 -16.35 8.97 -11.31
C ASP A 176 -16.08 10.19 -12.20
N LYS A 177 -17.06 11.09 -12.37
CA LYS A 177 -16.91 12.29 -13.23
C LYS A 177 -15.90 13.29 -12.67
N THR A 178 -15.83 13.42 -11.34
CA THR A 178 -14.83 14.21 -10.61
C THR A 178 -14.25 13.35 -9.49
N ILE A 179 -13.07 13.70 -8.98
CA ILE A 179 -12.48 13.00 -7.84
C ILE A 179 -13.36 13.19 -6.59
N MET A 180 -13.98 14.35 -6.41
CA MET A 180 -14.97 14.56 -5.35
C MET A 180 -16.18 13.62 -5.48
N ASP A 181 -16.70 13.35 -6.68
CA ASP A 181 -17.78 12.37 -6.86
C ASP A 181 -17.31 10.95 -6.51
N VAL A 182 -16.08 10.59 -6.88
CA VAL A 182 -15.49 9.29 -6.52
C VAL A 182 -15.48 9.10 -5.00
N LYS A 183 -15.22 10.18 -4.27
CA LYS A 183 -15.08 10.22 -2.82
C LYS A 183 -16.44 10.31 -2.11
N GLU A 184 -17.44 10.99 -2.65
CA GLU A 184 -18.68 11.27 -1.95
C GLU A 184 -19.36 10.00 -1.37
N ASN A 185 -19.75 10.04 -0.09
CA ASN A 185 -20.33 8.93 0.67
C ASN A 185 -19.43 7.67 0.81
N ARG A 186 -18.11 7.76 0.64
CA ARG A 186 -17.19 6.64 0.82
C ARG A 186 -16.50 6.62 2.18
N ASP A 187 -15.75 5.55 2.42
CA ASP A 187 -14.76 5.40 3.49
C ASP A 187 -13.97 6.69 3.78
N LEU A 188 -13.83 7.07 5.05
CA LEU A 188 -13.14 8.29 5.44
C LEU A 188 -11.65 8.27 5.11
N ARG A 189 -11.00 7.10 5.03
CA ARG A 189 -9.60 6.99 4.60
C ARG A 189 -9.42 7.48 3.18
N LEU A 190 -10.35 7.16 2.28
CA LEU A 190 -10.37 7.73 0.92
C LEU A 190 -10.60 9.25 0.98
N GLN A 191 -11.48 9.72 1.86
CA GLN A 191 -11.73 11.16 2.04
C GLN A 191 -10.46 11.93 2.47
N MET A 192 -9.73 11.35 3.42
CA MET A 192 -8.60 12.00 4.06
C MET A 192 -7.30 11.85 3.28
N PHE A 193 -7.07 10.71 2.62
CA PHE A 193 -5.74 10.34 2.13
C PHE A 193 -5.60 10.33 0.61
N VAL A 194 -6.64 10.70 -0.14
CA VAL A 194 -6.55 11.02 -1.58
C VAL A 194 -7.11 12.42 -1.78
N LEU A 195 -6.36 13.30 -2.46
CA LEU A 195 -6.82 14.66 -2.75
C LEU A 195 -7.93 14.64 -3.81
N GLY A 196 -9.01 15.37 -3.53
CA GLY A 196 -10.03 15.76 -4.50
C GLY A 196 -9.99 17.27 -4.74
N GLU A 197 -10.73 17.73 -5.75
CA GLU A 197 -10.67 19.11 -6.25
C GLU A 197 -10.94 20.16 -5.17
N LYS A 198 -11.74 19.83 -4.15
CA LYS A 198 -12.11 20.74 -3.04
C LYS A 198 -11.32 20.54 -1.76
N ASP A 199 -10.40 19.59 -1.71
CA ASP A 199 -9.55 19.45 -0.53
C ASP A 199 -8.54 20.58 -0.46
N LEU A 200 -8.18 20.96 0.76
CA LEU A 200 -7.28 22.06 1.02
C LEU A 200 -5.83 21.60 0.97
N LEU A 201 -4.99 22.43 0.35
CA LEU A 201 -3.55 22.42 0.42
C LEU A 201 -3.07 23.64 1.22
N PRO A 202 -1.98 23.51 2.00
CA PRO A 202 -1.30 24.64 2.62
C PRO A 202 -0.50 25.47 1.59
N SER A 203 0.00 26.63 2.01
CA SER A 203 1.06 27.34 1.30
C SER A 203 2.43 26.63 1.42
N SER A 204 3.38 27.00 0.56
CA SER A 204 4.79 26.64 0.71
C SER A 204 5.48 27.40 1.86
N SER A 205 6.68 26.99 2.26
CA SER A 205 7.46 27.64 3.34
C SER A 205 7.88 29.08 3.02
N THR A 206 7.87 29.47 1.75
CA THR A 206 8.25 30.81 1.27
C THR A 206 7.07 31.77 1.11
N GLU A 207 5.86 31.28 1.34
CA GLU A 207 4.60 32.03 1.23
C GLU A 207 3.98 32.28 2.60
N GLU A 208 3.16 33.33 2.70
CA GLU A 208 2.30 33.52 3.87
C GLU A 208 1.37 32.30 4.07
N PRO A 209 1.18 31.83 5.32
CA PRO A 209 0.31 30.70 5.60
C PRO A 209 -1.12 30.93 5.09
N ALA A 210 -1.55 30.11 4.14
CA ALA A 210 -2.90 30.10 3.60
C ALA A 210 -3.34 28.67 3.28
N LEU A 211 -4.66 28.47 3.18
CA LEU A 211 -5.25 27.22 2.70
C LEU A 211 -5.91 27.52 1.35
N LYS A 212 -5.61 26.71 0.34
CA LYS A 212 -6.13 26.85 -1.01
C LYS A 212 -6.70 25.51 -1.46
N GLU A 213 -7.81 25.51 -2.19
CA GLU A 213 -8.32 24.28 -2.79
C GLU A 213 -7.30 23.69 -3.77
N PHE A 214 -7.20 22.36 -3.80
CA PHE A 214 -6.34 21.61 -4.71
C PHE A 214 -6.69 21.87 -6.19
N LYS A 215 -7.98 22.09 -6.47
CA LYS A 215 -8.60 22.36 -7.79
C LYS A 215 -8.49 21.24 -8.81
N GLN A 216 -7.29 20.74 -9.10
CA GLN A 216 -7.06 19.69 -10.10
C GLN A 216 -5.72 18.98 -9.85
N PRO A 217 -5.59 17.71 -10.25
CA PRO A 217 -4.28 17.06 -10.32
C PRO A 217 -3.42 17.64 -11.44
N ASN A 218 -2.10 17.62 -11.27
CA ASN A 218 -1.11 18.06 -12.25
C ASN A 218 -0.68 16.90 -13.15
N ILE A 219 -1.57 16.42 -14.02
CA ILE A 219 -1.30 15.26 -14.90
C ILE A 219 -0.49 15.63 -16.15
N ILE A 220 -0.48 16.92 -16.53
CA ILE A 220 0.37 17.49 -17.58
C ILE A 220 1.34 18.47 -16.92
N SER A 221 2.52 17.99 -16.56
CA SER A 221 3.55 18.80 -15.89
C SER A 221 4.71 19.12 -16.82
N LEU A 222 5.20 20.37 -16.74
CA LEU A 222 6.48 20.79 -17.32
C LEU A 222 7.68 20.28 -16.51
N GLU A 223 7.46 19.88 -15.26
CA GLU A 223 8.45 19.31 -14.36
C GLU A 223 8.01 17.91 -13.94
N ALA A 224 8.64 16.86 -14.48
CA ALA A 224 8.21 15.47 -14.25
C ALA A 224 8.04 15.12 -12.76
N GLN A 225 8.88 15.69 -11.89
CA GLN A 225 8.85 15.51 -10.43
C GLN A 225 7.57 16.02 -9.74
N THR A 226 6.79 16.91 -10.35
CA THR A 226 5.54 17.46 -9.80
C THR A 226 4.30 16.83 -10.42
N SER A 227 4.46 15.80 -11.25
CA SER A 227 3.35 15.15 -11.94
C SER A 227 2.53 14.24 -11.03
N ASP A 228 1.21 14.25 -11.26
CA ASP A 228 0.27 13.28 -10.71
C ASP A 228 0.00 12.20 -11.74
N ASN A 229 0.86 11.19 -11.81
CA ASN A 229 0.88 10.24 -12.93
C ASN A 229 -0.48 9.60 -13.22
N THR A 230 -1.28 9.32 -12.18
CA THR A 230 -2.61 8.70 -12.28
C THR A 230 -3.76 9.69 -12.03
N GLY A 231 -3.44 10.95 -11.72
CA GLY A 231 -4.40 11.97 -11.27
C GLY A 231 -5.01 11.76 -9.88
N TYR A 232 -4.87 10.58 -9.27
CA TYR A 232 -5.20 10.37 -7.87
C TYR A 232 -3.96 10.63 -7.00
N ARG A 233 -3.80 11.87 -6.52
CA ARG A 233 -2.70 12.28 -5.65
C ARG A 233 -2.93 11.79 -4.22
N ILE A 234 -1.92 11.14 -3.63
CA ILE A 234 -1.94 10.78 -2.21
C ILE A 234 -1.84 12.04 -1.34
N ARG A 235 -2.55 12.05 -0.22
CA ARG A 235 -2.57 13.15 0.76
C ARG A 235 -1.98 12.77 2.11
N LYS A 236 -1.79 11.47 2.37
CA LYS A 236 -1.17 10.99 3.60
C LYS A 236 0.26 11.51 3.71
N CYS A 237 0.68 11.88 4.92
CA CYS A 237 1.93 12.59 5.21
C CYS A 237 2.00 14.05 4.69
N LEU A 238 0.89 14.62 4.17
CA LEU A 238 0.79 16.06 4.01
C LEU A 238 0.66 16.72 5.39
N THR A 239 1.49 17.72 5.65
CA THR A 239 1.37 18.60 6.83
C THR A 239 0.73 19.92 6.41
N TYR A 240 -0.01 20.56 7.31
CA TYR A 240 -0.52 21.93 7.09
C TYR A 240 0.39 23.02 7.68
N ASN A 241 1.45 22.62 8.36
CA ASN A 241 2.50 23.53 8.79
C ASN A 241 3.39 23.86 7.59
N ASN A 242 3.17 25.01 6.94
CA ASN A 242 3.90 25.39 5.73
C ASN A 242 5.43 25.45 5.92
N LYS A 243 5.92 25.64 7.16
CA LYS A 243 7.35 25.62 7.48
C LYS A 243 8.02 24.27 7.17
N GLN A 244 7.25 23.19 7.15
CA GLN A 244 7.71 21.84 6.81
C GLN A 244 7.69 21.57 5.29
N ILE A 245 7.20 22.50 4.48
CA ILE A 245 7.03 22.37 3.02
C ILE A 245 8.04 23.25 2.30
N ILE A 246 9.30 22.78 2.28
CA ILE A 246 10.41 23.52 1.70
C ILE A 246 10.65 23.00 0.29
N SER A 247 10.23 23.78 -0.71
CA SER A 247 10.28 23.37 -2.12
C SER A 247 11.73 23.12 -2.58
N GLY A 248 11.94 22.04 -3.33
CA GLY A 248 13.24 21.67 -3.89
C GLY A 248 14.31 21.26 -2.86
N GLN A 249 13.96 21.14 -1.57
CA GLN A 249 14.91 20.81 -0.51
C GLN A 249 14.37 19.72 0.41
N SER A 250 15.22 18.76 0.79
CA SER A 250 14.89 17.75 1.80
C SER A 250 15.19 18.29 3.19
N GLN A 251 14.35 19.19 3.71
CA GLN A 251 14.59 19.90 4.98
C GLN A 251 13.48 19.74 6.03
N SER A 252 12.46 18.93 5.77
CA SER A 252 11.42 18.65 6.76
C SER A 252 11.94 17.78 7.91
N THR A 253 11.36 18.02 9.09
CA THR A 253 11.61 17.32 10.35
C THR A 253 10.41 16.54 10.87
N THR A 254 9.34 16.39 10.06
CA THR A 254 8.21 15.54 10.44
C THR A 254 8.68 14.10 10.71
N GLY A 255 8.08 13.41 11.68
CA GLY A 255 8.43 12.04 12.01
C GLY A 255 8.06 11.05 10.89
N CYS A 256 8.66 9.87 10.92
CA CYS A 256 8.28 8.76 10.05
C CYS A 256 7.91 7.53 10.87
N ILE A 257 6.64 7.10 10.80
CA ILE A 257 6.16 5.88 11.45
C ILE A 257 6.83 4.68 10.80
N ILE A 258 7.44 3.82 11.62
CA ILE A 258 8.03 2.54 11.17
C ILE A 258 7.10 1.38 11.54
N PHE A 259 6.54 1.40 12.75
CA PHE A 259 5.59 0.39 13.23
C PHE A 259 4.42 1.06 13.94
N ARG A 260 3.20 0.63 13.59
CA ARG A 260 1.96 1.05 14.27
C ARG A 260 1.04 -0.12 14.58
N GLY A 261 0.35 -0.04 15.70
CA GLY A 261 -0.37 -1.13 16.36
C GLY A 261 -1.57 -1.68 15.59
N VAL A 262 -2.20 -0.92 14.68
CA VAL A 262 -3.33 -1.45 13.89
C VAL A 262 -2.95 -2.68 13.06
N GLU A 263 -1.66 -2.83 12.73
CA GLU A 263 -1.20 -4.00 12.00
C GLU A 263 -1.43 -5.28 12.79
N ALA A 264 -1.33 -5.23 14.13
CA ALA A 264 -1.67 -6.38 14.97
C ALA A 264 -3.16 -6.77 14.83
N TYR A 265 -4.06 -5.80 14.73
CA TYR A 265 -5.50 -6.05 14.55
C TYR A 265 -5.74 -6.83 13.26
N LEU A 266 -5.12 -6.38 12.17
CA LEU A 266 -5.29 -6.97 10.84
C LEU A 266 -4.51 -8.28 10.68
N ASN A 267 -3.35 -8.42 11.32
CA ASN A 267 -2.61 -9.69 11.34
C ASN A 267 -3.40 -10.77 12.09
N TYR A 268 -3.98 -10.44 13.25
CA TYR A 268 -4.84 -11.36 14.00
C TYR A 268 -6.05 -11.76 13.16
N LEU A 269 -6.76 -10.79 12.56
CA LEU A 269 -7.95 -11.04 11.75
C LEU A 269 -7.67 -12.03 10.60
N GLU A 270 -6.61 -11.78 9.81
CA GLU A 270 -6.25 -12.65 8.70
C GLU A 270 -5.82 -14.04 9.19
N ALA A 271 -4.94 -14.11 10.18
CA ALA A 271 -4.47 -15.39 10.72
C ALA A 271 -5.62 -16.23 11.30
N TYR A 272 -6.53 -15.58 12.03
CA TYR A 272 -7.68 -16.22 12.64
C TYR A 272 -8.65 -16.78 11.61
N TYR A 273 -8.94 -16.01 10.54
CA TYR A 273 -9.78 -16.50 9.45
C TYR A 273 -9.13 -17.69 8.74
N LEU A 274 -7.84 -17.61 8.42
CA LEU A 274 -7.13 -18.71 7.75
C LEU A 274 -7.04 -19.98 8.60
N ARG A 275 -6.99 -19.82 9.94
CA ARG A 275 -6.91 -20.92 10.90
C ARG A 275 -8.25 -21.59 11.17
N ASN A 276 -9.33 -20.82 11.21
CA ASN A 276 -10.64 -21.25 11.73
C ASN A 276 -11.79 -21.14 10.73
N ASN A 277 -11.56 -20.51 9.58
CA ASN A 277 -12.55 -20.26 8.53
C ASN A 277 -13.81 -19.53 9.02
N LYS A 278 -13.63 -18.56 9.93
CA LYS A 278 -14.72 -17.76 10.51
C LYS A 278 -14.18 -16.44 11.07
N VAL A 279 -15.09 -15.49 11.29
CA VAL A 279 -14.80 -14.20 11.94
C VAL A 279 -15.73 -14.03 13.15
N ASP A 280 -15.21 -14.31 14.33
CA ASP A 280 -15.90 -14.15 15.61
C ASP A 280 -14.91 -13.70 16.70
N GLY A 281 -15.40 -13.50 17.93
CA GLY A 281 -14.57 -13.10 19.08
C GLY A 281 -13.69 -11.88 18.80
N LYS A 282 -12.39 -11.99 19.14
CA LYS A 282 -11.41 -10.91 18.95
C LYS A 282 -11.22 -10.51 17.48
N ALA A 283 -11.23 -11.45 16.54
CA ALA A 283 -11.10 -11.14 15.12
C ALA A 283 -12.22 -10.19 14.66
N LYS A 284 -13.46 -10.48 15.08
CA LYS A 284 -14.60 -9.61 14.84
C LYS A 284 -14.41 -8.23 15.48
N SER A 285 -14.07 -8.19 16.78
CA SER A 285 -13.90 -6.92 17.51
C SER A 285 -12.81 -6.04 16.93
N TYR A 286 -11.69 -6.62 16.50
CA TYR A 286 -10.60 -5.89 15.85
C TYR A 286 -11.01 -5.35 14.49
N TRP A 287 -11.71 -6.14 13.67
CA TRP A 287 -12.20 -5.64 12.39
C TRP A 287 -13.19 -4.49 12.57
N ASP A 288 -14.15 -4.64 13.48
CA ASP A 288 -15.12 -3.60 13.82
C ASP A 288 -14.41 -2.32 14.28
N ALA A 289 -13.37 -2.42 15.13
CA ALA A 289 -12.63 -1.25 15.61
C ALA A 289 -11.96 -0.47 14.46
N VAL A 290 -11.30 -1.16 13.54
CA VAL A 290 -10.65 -0.54 12.36
C VAL A 290 -11.70 0.14 11.47
N ARG A 291 -12.81 -0.54 11.19
CA ARG A 291 -13.91 -0.02 10.36
C ARG A 291 -14.62 1.18 10.98
N ASN A 292 -14.88 1.12 12.27
CA ASN A 292 -15.49 2.21 13.02
C ASN A 292 -14.60 3.46 12.99
N ARG A 293 -13.28 3.31 13.18
CA ARG A 293 -12.33 4.42 13.04
C ARG A 293 -12.29 4.96 11.61
N ALA A 294 -12.42 4.10 10.60
CA ALA A 294 -12.55 4.49 9.19
C ALA A 294 -13.92 5.15 8.85
N GLY A 295 -14.83 5.28 9.82
CA GLY A 295 -16.14 5.91 9.65
C GLY A 295 -17.15 5.07 8.88
N ILE A 296 -16.88 3.77 8.72
CA ILE A 296 -17.80 2.84 8.08
C ILE A 296 -18.88 2.46 9.09
N THR A 297 -20.13 2.78 8.80
CA THR A 297 -21.27 2.57 9.70
C THR A 297 -21.93 1.20 9.53
N GLY A 298 -21.68 0.52 8.41
CA GLY A 298 -22.21 -0.82 8.16
C GLY A 298 -21.32 -1.93 8.67
N ASN A 299 -21.97 -3.04 9.06
CA ASN A 299 -21.30 -4.27 9.47
C ASN A 299 -20.44 -4.82 8.31
N PHE A 300 -19.28 -5.42 8.59
CA PHE A 300 -18.47 -6.11 7.59
C PHE A 300 -19.26 -7.20 6.85
N GLN A 301 -20.25 -7.83 7.48
CA GLN A 301 -21.11 -8.82 6.83
C GLN A 301 -21.88 -8.20 5.65
N THR A 302 -22.36 -6.95 5.78
CA THR A 302 -23.00 -6.23 4.67
C THR A 302 -22.04 -6.07 3.49
N THR A 303 -20.76 -5.82 3.75
CA THR A 303 -19.74 -5.78 2.70
C THR A 303 -19.57 -7.15 2.05
N ILE A 304 -19.41 -8.21 2.86
CA ILE A 304 -19.19 -9.58 2.37
C ILE A 304 -20.36 -10.05 1.50
N ASP A 305 -21.59 -9.91 1.99
CA ASP A 305 -22.81 -10.38 1.33
C ASP A 305 -23.06 -9.70 -0.03
N ASN A 306 -22.53 -8.47 -0.20
CA ASN A 306 -22.71 -7.68 -1.41
C ASN A 306 -21.44 -7.60 -2.28
N THR A 307 -20.39 -8.32 -1.92
CA THR A 307 -19.17 -8.41 -2.73
C THR A 307 -19.39 -9.39 -3.87
N ASP A 308 -19.43 -8.86 -5.09
CA ASP A 308 -19.39 -9.65 -6.31
C ASP A 308 -17.93 -9.78 -6.74
N MET A 309 -17.34 -10.95 -6.49
CA MET A 309 -15.95 -11.20 -6.81
C MET A 309 -15.61 -10.90 -8.28
N ASN A 310 -16.54 -11.06 -9.23
CA ASN A 310 -16.28 -10.77 -10.65
C ASN A 310 -16.13 -9.28 -10.97
N LYS A 311 -16.54 -8.40 -10.06
CA LYS A 311 -16.41 -6.94 -10.20
C LYS A 311 -15.16 -6.39 -9.50
N GLU A 312 -14.42 -7.23 -8.78
CA GLU A 312 -13.23 -6.81 -8.06
C GLU A 312 -12.01 -6.75 -8.99
N THR A 313 -11.40 -5.58 -9.10
CA THR A 313 -10.23 -5.36 -9.96
C THR A 313 -8.89 -5.48 -9.21
N ASP A 314 -8.96 -5.87 -7.94
CA ASP A 314 -7.82 -6.07 -7.07
C ASP A 314 -7.10 -7.41 -7.41
N LEU A 315 -5.78 -7.38 -7.62
CA LEU A 315 -4.95 -8.58 -7.77
C LEU A 315 -5.13 -9.62 -6.64
N ALA A 316 -5.42 -9.16 -5.42
CA ALA A 316 -5.66 -9.99 -4.24
C ALA A 316 -7.04 -10.67 -4.25
N ALA A 317 -7.97 -10.24 -5.11
CA ALA A 317 -9.25 -10.90 -5.37
C ALA A 317 -9.10 -12.06 -6.36
N HIS A 318 -8.22 -11.89 -7.36
CA HIS A 318 -8.03 -12.85 -8.45
C HIS A 318 -6.55 -13.23 -8.59
N PRO A 319 -6.01 -14.02 -7.66
CA PRO A 319 -4.62 -14.46 -7.73
C PRO A 319 -4.36 -15.34 -8.96
N GLY A 320 -5.39 -15.97 -9.54
CA GLY A 320 -5.30 -16.74 -10.79
C GLY A 320 -4.83 -18.19 -10.62
N SER A 321 -4.29 -18.54 -9.46
CA SER A 321 -3.85 -19.91 -9.13
C SER A 321 -4.76 -20.63 -8.13
N TYR A 322 -5.70 -19.92 -7.52
CA TYR A 322 -6.70 -20.42 -6.59
C TYR A 322 -7.87 -19.42 -6.50
N GLU A 323 -9.00 -19.86 -5.95
CA GLU A 323 -10.16 -19.00 -5.71
C GLU A 323 -10.09 -18.32 -4.33
N VAL A 324 -10.50 -17.06 -4.27
CA VAL A 324 -10.60 -16.28 -3.03
C VAL A 324 -12.07 -16.04 -2.72
N ASP A 325 -12.50 -16.44 -1.53
CA ASP A 325 -13.86 -16.16 -1.08
C ASP A 325 -14.04 -14.68 -0.68
N ALA A 326 -15.29 -14.21 -0.68
CA ALA A 326 -15.62 -12.83 -0.37
C ALA A 326 -15.18 -12.37 1.03
N THR A 327 -15.16 -13.27 2.03
CA THR A 327 -14.71 -12.93 3.38
C THR A 327 -13.21 -12.67 3.40
N LEU A 328 -12.42 -13.60 2.85
CA LEU A 328 -10.97 -13.45 2.77
C LEU A 328 -10.59 -12.21 1.98
N TYR A 329 -11.22 -11.98 0.82
CA TYR A 329 -10.93 -10.81 0.02
C TYR A 329 -11.23 -9.51 0.79
N ASN A 330 -12.33 -9.44 1.54
CA ASN A 330 -12.65 -8.25 2.33
C ASN A 330 -11.67 -8.01 3.50
N ILE A 331 -11.07 -9.05 4.08
CA ILE A 331 -9.96 -8.92 5.05
C ILE A 331 -8.73 -8.32 4.35
N ARG A 332 -8.38 -8.82 3.16
CA ARG A 332 -7.25 -8.30 2.35
C ARG A 332 -7.49 -6.85 1.90
N ARG A 333 -8.73 -6.51 1.54
CA ARG A 333 -9.19 -5.16 1.21
C ARG A 333 -9.02 -4.22 2.38
N GLU A 334 -9.47 -4.61 3.57
CA GLU A 334 -9.31 -3.79 4.80
C GLU A 334 -7.84 -3.48 5.05
N ARG A 335 -6.96 -4.47 4.91
CA ARG A 335 -5.51 -4.30 4.98
C ARG A 335 -4.97 -3.33 3.93
N ARG A 336 -5.38 -3.46 2.67
CA ARG A 336 -4.98 -2.58 1.57
C ARG A 336 -5.40 -1.13 1.83
N CYS A 337 -6.65 -0.90 2.24
CA CYS A 337 -7.21 0.42 2.49
C CYS A 337 -6.59 1.10 3.71
N GLU A 338 -6.29 0.34 4.76
CA GLU A 338 -5.69 0.86 6.00
C GLU A 338 -4.23 1.30 5.79
N PHE A 339 -3.43 0.54 5.02
CA PHE A 339 -2.00 0.78 4.81
C PHE A 339 -1.64 1.60 3.56
N ILE A 340 -2.49 2.57 3.20
CA ILE A 340 -2.24 3.46 2.07
C ILE A 340 -0.85 4.12 2.20
N GLY A 341 0.03 3.92 1.20
CA GLY A 341 1.37 4.51 1.18
C GLY A 341 2.36 3.99 2.22
N GLU A 342 2.09 2.88 2.93
CA GLU A 342 2.92 2.40 4.05
C GLU A 342 3.79 1.18 3.70
N GLY A 343 3.98 0.86 2.41
CA GLY A 343 4.93 -0.17 1.98
C GLY A 343 4.52 -1.64 2.17
N MET A 344 3.30 -1.92 2.65
CA MET A 344 2.85 -3.31 2.90
C MET A 344 2.47 -4.09 1.64
N ARG A 345 2.05 -3.39 0.59
CA ARG A 345 1.27 -3.98 -0.50
C ARG A 345 2.05 -4.97 -1.36
N TRP A 346 3.34 -4.73 -1.56
CA TRP A 346 4.19 -5.64 -2.34
C TRP A 346 4.27 -7.00 -1.66
N ASP A 347 4.66 -7.00 -0.39
CA ASP A 347 4.82 -8.22 0.40
C ASP A 347 3.49 -8.98 0.53
N ASP A 348 2.38 -8.26 0.72
CA ASP A 348 1.04 -8.84 0.73
C ASP A 348 0.71 -9.58 -0.58
N LEU A 349 0.98 -8.97 -1.74
CA LEU A 349 0.73 -9.63 -3.03
C LEU A 349 1.66 -10.82 -3.28
N VAL A 350 2.92 -10.74 -2.82
CA VAL A 350 3.90 -11.83 -2.93
C VAL A 350 3.47 -13.02 -2.07
N ARG A 351 3.21 -12.81 -0.77
CA ARG A 351 2.82 -13.90 0.14
C ARG A 351 1.47 -14.52 -0.21
N TRP A 352 0.57 -13.76 -0.83
CA TRP A 352 -0.70 -14.28 -1.36
C TRP A 352 -0.61 -14.92 -2.74
N ARG A 353 0.56 -14.93 -3.40
CA ARG A 353 0.70 -15.40 -4.79
C ARG A 353 -0.30 -14.72 -5.75
N ALA A 354 -0.49 -13.42 -5.56
CA ALA A 354 -1.54 -12.65 -6.23
C ALA A 354 -1.17 -12.18 -7.65
N TRP A 355 0.04 -12.47 -8.12
CA TRP A 355 0.51 -12.08 -9.44
C TRP A 355 0.32 -13.15 -10.51
N ASP A 356 -0.15 -14.36 -10.15
CA ASP A 356 -0.28 -15.46 -11.11
C ASP A 356 -1.30 -15.14 -12.21
N GLY A 357 -2.37 -14.41 -11.91
CA GLY A 357 -3.31 -13.91 -12.91
C GLY A 357 -2.67 -12.99 -13.95
N VAL A 358 -1.56 -12.32 -13.59
CA VAL A 358 -0.81 -11.41 -14.47
C VAL A 358 0.15 -12.17 -15.40
N LEU A 359 0.39 -13.47 -15.16
CA LEU A 359 1.11 -14.33 -16.09
C LEU A 359 0.34 -14.52 -17.40
N THR A 360 -1.00 -14.51 -17.34
CA THR A 360 -1.88 -14.70 -18.50
C THR A 360 -2.59 -13.41 -18.94
N ASN A 361 -2.93 -12.53 -18.00
CA ASN A 361 -3.69 -11.31 -18.28
C ASN A 361 -2.84 -10.07 -17.96
N LYS A 362 -2.53 -9.26 -18.96
CA LYS A 362 -1.71 -8.06 -18.74
C LYS A 362 -2.40 -7.10 -17.77
N PHE A 363 -1.64 -6.61 -16.79
CA PHE A 363 -2.10 -5.60 -15.85
C PHE A 363 -1.91 -4.20 -16.44
N ILE A 364 -3.00 -3.44 -16.57
CA ILE A 364 -2.95 -2.06 -17.09
C ILE A 364 -3.20 -1.10 -15.91
N PRO A 365 -2.19 -0.31 -15.51
CA PRO A 365 -2.38 0.72 -14.50
C PRO A 365 -3.27 1.85 -15.03
N GLU A 366 -4.40 2.06 -14.39
CA GLU A 366 -5.34 3.12 -14.70
C GLU A 366 -5.41 4.16 -13.58
N GLY A 367 -5.67 5.41 -13.95
CA GLY A 367 -5.90 6.52 -13.06
C GLY A 367 -7.34 7.03 -13.09
N TYR A 368 -7.54 8.31 -12.78
CA TYR A 368 -8.87 8.91 -12.77
C TYR A 368 -9.44 9.09 -14.19
N ASN A 369 -10.75 9.27 -14.23
CA ASN A 369 -11.52 9.53 -15.44
C ASN A 369 -11.28 10.97 -15.91
N PHE A 370 -10.35 11.14 -16.84
CA PHE A 370 -10.00 12.45 -17.38
C PHE A 370 -10.86 12.84 -18.59
N TRP A 371 -11.08 11.89 -19.51
CA TRP A 371 -11.58 12.17 -20.85
C TRP A 371 -13.09 12.33 -20.96
N GLU A 372 -13.89 11.98 -19.94
CA GLU A 372 -15.35 12.22 -19.99
C GLU A 372 -15.72 13.67 -19.65
N GLU A 373 -15.26 14.18 -18.50
CA GLU A 373 -15.64 15.53 -18.02
C GLU A 373 -14.44 16.41 -17.64
N ALA A 374 -13.45 15.88 -16.91
CA ALA A 374 -12.39 16.71 -16.33
C ALA A 374 -11.58 17.48 -17.38
N TYR A 375 -11.30 16.91 -18.55
CA TYR A 375 -10.53 17.58 -19.62
C TYR A 375 -11.17 18.88 -20.14
N LYS A 376 -12.49 19.06 -19.97
CA LYS A 376 -13.23 20.24 -20.47
C LYS A 376 -12.93 21.50 -19.67
N THR A 377 -12.59 21.34 -18.40
CA THR A 377 -12.32 22.45 -17.46
C THR A 377 -10.88 22.43 -16.95
N TYR A 378 -10.04 21.52 -17.48
CA TYR A 378 -8.67 21.36 -17.03
C TYR A 378 -7.82 22.56 -17.46
N GLU A 379 -7.16 23.21 -16.51
CA GLU A 379 -6.25 24.32 -16.76
C GLU A 379 -4.88 23.77 -17.15
N LEU A 380 -4.45 24.00 -18.40
CA LEU A 380 -3.14 23.59 -18.90
C LEU A 380 -2.07 24.65 -18.56
N PRO A 381 -0.80 24.24 -18.42
CA PRO A 381 0.31 25.20 -18.43
C PRO A 381 0.28 26.05 -19.71
N GLU A 382 0.82 27.27 -19.62
CA GLU A 382 0.94 28.18 -20.76
C GLU A 382 1.68 27.49 -21.94
N ASP A 383 1.18 27.71 -23.15
CA ASP A 383 1.70 27.11 -24.40
C ASP A 383 1.71 25.57 -24.48
N VAL A 384 1.04 24.87 -23.55
CA VAL A 384 0.90 23.41 -23.60
C VAL A 384 -0.46 23.00 -24.16
N THR A 385 -0.46 22.02 -25.06
CA THR A 385 -1.67 21.36 -25.55
C THR A 385 -1.71 19.88 -25.17
N LEU A 386 -2.92 19.32 -25.10
CA LEU A 386 -3.09 17.87 -24.94
C LEU A 386 -2.74 17.15 -26.24
N LYS A 387 -1.81 16.19 -26.15
CA LYS A 387 -1.38 15.34 -27.25
C LYS A 387 -1.59 13.88 -26.88
N ASP A 388 -2.55 13.24 -27.53
CA ASP A 388 -3.07 11.92 -27.16
C ASP A 388 -3.05 10.90 -28.32
N ASP A 389 -2.30 11.20 -29.38
CA ASP A 389 -2.05 10.24 -30.48
C ASP A 389 -1.01 9.22 -30.02
N PRO A 390 -1.36 7.93 -29.84
CA PRO A 390 -0.41 6.93 -29.37
C PRO A 390 0.75 6.66 -30.34
N ASP A 391 0.65 7.09 -31.60
CA ASP A 391 1.69 6.94 -32.61
C ASP A 391 2.57 8.21 -32.76
N ASP A 392 2.28 9.29 -32.03
CA ASP A 392 3.13 10.47 -31.90
C ASP A 392 4.07 10.35 -30.69
N ALA A 393 5.38 10.37 -30.93
CA ALA A 393 6.41 10.31 -29.88
C ALA A 393 6.37 11.50 -28.90
N THR A 394 5.64 12.57 -29.23
CA THR A 394 5.47 13.77 -28.40
C THR A 394 4.19 13.77 -27.57
N SER A 395 3.39 12.70 -27.59
CA SER A 395 2.18 12.58 -26.79
C SER A 395 2.47 12.63 -25.28
N ASN A 396 1.75 13.50 -24.58
CA ASN A 396 1.94 13.78 -23.16
C ASN A 396 0.88 13.10 -22.27
N ILE A 397 -0.15 12.52 -22.87
CA ILE A 397 -1.24 11.82 -22.20
C ILE A 397 -1.71 10.61 -23.01
N SER A 398 -2.31 9.62 -22.35
CA SER A 398 -2.89 8.44 -23.01
C SER A 398 -4.12 8.80 -23.83
N SER A 399 -4.29 8.14 -24.98
CA SER A 399 -5.40 8.37 -25.92
C SER A 399 -6.78 8.53 -25.27
N ARG A 400 -7.56 9.49 -25.78
CA ARG A 400 -8.98 9.67 -25.42
C ARG A 400 -9.89 8.50 -25.78
N ALA A 401 -9.39 7.51 -26.53
CA ALA A 401 -10.08 6.25 -26.75
C ALA A 401 -10.24 5.45 -25.45
N PHE A 402 -9.43 5.73 -24.43
CA PHE A 402 -9.59 5.19 -23.09
C PHE A 402 -10.44 6.13 -22.24
N LYS A 403 -11.31 5.58 -21.37
CA LYS A 403 -12.03 6.38 -20.37
C LYS A 403 -11.08 6.94 -19.29
N TYR A 404 -10.18 6.10 -18.80
CA TYR A 404 -9.25 6.43 -17.72
C TYR A 404 -7.86 6.75 -18.24
N ILE A 405 -7.13 7.61 -17.53
CA ILE A 405 -5.73 7.85 -17.89
C ILE A 405 -4.89 6.59 -17.67
N ARG A 406 -3.98 6.31 -18.60
CA ARG A 406 -3.06 5.17 -18.57
C ARG A 406 -1.62 5.69 -18.63
N PRO A 407 -0.95 5.88 -17.48
CA PRO A 407 0.34 6.57 -17.42
C PRO A 407 1.42 5.94 -18.31
N PHE A 408 1.32 4.62 -18.52
CA PHE A 408 2.25 3.81 -19.31
C PHE A 408 1.78 3.51 -20.74
N SER A 409 0.61 4.03 -21.14
CA SER A 409 0.02 3.84 -22.49
C SER A 409 -0.12 5.18 -23.23
N LYS A 410 0.86 6.08 -23.07
CA LYS A 410 0.88 7.40 -23.75
C LYS A 410 1.36 7.30 -25.20
N VAL A 411 2.49 6.62 -25.40
CA VAL A 411 3.17 6.45 -26.70
C VAL A 411 3.42 4.96 -26.92
N ARG A 412 3.11 4.45 -28.12
CA ARG A 412 3.27 3.04 -28.51
C ARG A 412 4.69 2.74 -28.99
N ILE A 413 5.31 3.69 -29.68
CA ILE A 413 6.66 3.53 -30.25
C ILE A 413 7.66 3.19 -29.14
N ASN A 414 8.38 2.08 -29.30
CA ASN A 414 9.40 1.58 -28.36
C ASN A 414 8.89 1.37 -26.91
N ASN A 415 7.59 1.17 -26.73
CA ASN A 415 6.99 0.96 -25.41
C ASN A 415 6.48 -0.47 -25.24
N GLN A 416 7.29 -1.32 -24.60
CA GLN A 416 6.97 -2.73 -24.38
C GLN A 416 5.79 -2.95 -23.42
N VAL A 417 5.42 -1.93 -22.63
CA VAL A 417 4.35 -2.01 -21.62
C VAL A 417 3.12 -1.20 -22.01
N TYR A 418 3.02 -0.74 -23.26
CA TYR A 418 1.88 0.05 -23.77
C TYR A 418 0.54 -0.68 -23.54
N ASP A 419 0.50 -1.99 -23.82
CA ASP A 419 -0.69 -2.84 -23.62
C ASP A 419 -0.76 -3.48 -22.21
N GLY A 420 0.02 -2.97 -21.26
CA GLY A 420 0.06 -3.45 -19.89
C GLY A 420 1.28 -4.31 -19.55
N TYR A 421 1.45 -4.53 -18.24
CA TYR A 421 2.53 -5.28 -17.64
C TYR A 421 2.21 -6.78 -17.62
N SER A 422 3.24 -7.58 -17.88
CA SER A 422 3.24 -9.02 -17.58
C SER A 422 4.08 -9.29 -16.33
N TRP A 423 4.04 -10.52 -15.86
CA TRP A 423 4.79 -10.98 -14.70
C TRP A 423 5.66 -12.19 -15.05
N ALA A 424 6.71 -12.42 -14.26
CA ALA A 424 7.56 -13.60 -14.34
C ALA A 424 7.53 -14.33 -13.00
N LYS A 425 7.41 -15.66 -13.03
CA LYS A 425 7.33 -16.49 -11.82
C LYS A 425 8.54 -16.31 -10.91
N ALA A 426 9.71 -16.02 -11.46
CA ALA A 426 10.93 -15.77 -10.70
C ALA A 426 10.78 -14.59 -9.73
N ASN A 427 9.98 -13.58 -10.07
CA ASN A 427 9.91 -12.33 -9.33
C ASN A 427 9.19 -12.43 -7.96
N TYR A 428 8.67 -13.59 -7.58
CA TYR A 428 8.16 -13.83 -6.22
C TYR A 428 9.27 -13.94 -5.17
N LEU A 429 10.49 -14.29 -5.55
CA LEU A 429 11.66 -14.36 -4.68
C LEU A 429 12.85 -13.69 -5.36
N SER A 430 13.56 -12.81 -4.66
CA SER A 430 14.74 -12.13 -5.24
C SER A 430 15.86 -13.13 -5.56
N PRO A 431 16.64 -12.92 -6.63
CA PRO A 431 17.78 -13.80 -6.90
C PRO A 431 18.84 -13.70 -5.80
N VAL A 432 19.43 -14.83 -5.46
CA VAL A 432 20.62 -14.91 -4.61
C VAL A 432 21.84 -14.53 -5.45
N ALA A 433 22.72 -13.69 -4.89
CA ALA A 433 23.93 -13.29 -5.59
C ALA A 433 24.87 -14.48 -5.81
N ILE A 434 25.28 -14.71 -7.06
CA ILE A 434 26.14 -15.84 -7.46
C ILE A 434 27.47 -15.87 -6.70
N ASN A 435 28.02 -14.70 -6.38
CA ASN A 435 29.26 -14.63 -5.60
C ASN A 435 29.09 -15.16 -4.17
N GLU A 436 27.94 -14.92 -3.53
CA GLU A 436 27.65 -15.47 -2.20
C GLU A 436 27.54 -16.99 -2.26
N MET A 437 26.92 -17.54 -3.31
CA MET A 437 26.86 -18.98 -3.53
C MET A 437 28.27 -19.58 -3.69
N ARG A 438 29.12 -18.96 -4.51
CA ARG A 438 30.50 -19.43 -4.71
C ARG A 438 31.33 -19.35 -3.43
N LEU A 439 31.21 -18.28 -2.65
CA LEU A 439 31.88 -18.14 -1.35
C LEU A 439 31.42 -19.18 -0.33
N ALA A 440 30.17 -19.63 -0.44
CA ALA A 440 29.59 -20.70 0.37
C ALA A 440 29.88 -22.12 -0.16
N SER A 441 30.85 -22.28 -1.06
CA SER A 441 31.29 -23.57 -1.59
C SER A 441 32.78 -23.81 -1.32
N PRO A 442 33.21 -25.07 -1.15
CA PRO A 442 34.62 -25.39 -0.90
C PRO A 442 35.52 -25.20 -2.13
N ASP A 443 34.95 -25.15 -3.33
CA ASP A 443 35.65 -25.12 -4.61
C ASP A 443 35.33 -23.87 -5.46
N ASN A 444 34.65 -22.89 -4.86
CA ASN A 444 34.19 -21.66 -5.52
C ASN A 444 33.20 -21.90 -6.69
N SER A 445 32.51 -23.04 -6.70
CA SER A 445 31.45 -23.39 -7.65
C SER A 445 30.04 -23.11 -7.09
N THR A 446 29.04 -22.97 -7.96
CA THR A 446 27.63 -22.90 -7.54
C THR A 446 27.05 -24.28 -7.22
N ASP A 447 27.57 -25.31 -7.89
CA ASP A 447 27.06 -26.69 -7.80
C ASP A 447 27.27 -27.29 -6.39
N ASN A 448 28.43 -27.02 -5.78
CA ASN A 448 28.81 -27.53 -4.45
C ASN A 448 28.59 -26.50 -3.32
N SER A 449 27.77 -25.48 -3.56
CA SER A 449 27.42 -24.47 -2.55
C SER A 449 26.38 -25.00 -1.55
N VAL A 450 26.50 -24.59 -0.28
CA VAL A 450 25.44 -24.78 0.74
C VAL A 450 24.28 -23.77 0.61
N ILE A 451 24.44 -22.78 -0.27
CA ILE A 451 23.38 -21.84 -0.66
C ILE A 451 22.93 -22.20 -2.07
N TYR A 452 21.63 -22.20 -2.31
CA TYR A 452 21.05 -22.50 -3.61
C TYR A 452 20.30 -21.28 -4.15
N GLN A 453 20.14 -21.22 -5.47
CA GLN A 453 19.38 -20.16 -6.11
C GLN A 453 17.88 -20.35 -5.89
N ASN A 454 17.14 -19.25 -5.80
CA ASN A 454 15.68 -19.27 -5.75
C ASN A 454 15.10 -19.82 -7.07
N PRO A 455 13.93 -20.50 -7.03
CA PRO A 455 13.31 -21.06 -8.23
C PRO A 455 13.18 -20.04 -9.36
N TYR A 456 13.32 -20.52 -10.60
CA TYR A 456 13.18 -19.74 -11.83
C TYR A 456 14.24 -18.64 -12.05
N TRP A 457 15.26 -18.54 -11.18
CA TRP A 457 16.46 -17.75 -11.45
C TRP A 457 17.62 -18.65 -11.91
N PRO A 458 18.48 -18.17 -12.82
CA PRO A 458 19.64 -18.93 -13.26
C PRO A 458 20.80 -18.80 -12.26
N GLU A 459 21.63 -19.83 -12.17
CA GLU A 459 22.90 -19.82 -11.42
C GLU A 459 24.05 -19.17 -12.23
N LYS A 460 23.77 -18.05 -12.90
CA LYS A 460 24.78 -17.33 -13.72
C LYS A 460 24.74 -15.84 -13.49
N VAL A 461 25.92 -15.21 -13.49
CA VAL A 461 26.06 -13.76 -13.41
C VAL A 461 25.39 -13.10 -14.61
N GLY A 462 24.59 -12.06 -14.38
CA GLY A 462 23.87 -11.34 -15.44
C GLY A 462 22.76 -12.15 -16.11
N GLY A 463 22.34 -13.28 -15.53
CA GLY A 463 21.21 -14.03 -16.03
C GLY A 463 19.87 -13.33 -15.81
N THR A 464 18.92 -13.57 -16.71
CA THR A 464 17.53 -13.12 -16.59
C THR A 464 16.66 -14.24 -16.02
N ALA A 465 15.47 -13.90 -15.50
CA ALA A 465 14.47 -14.87 -15.08
C ALA A 465 14.21 -15.94 -16.16
N LEU A 466 14.05 -17.20 -15.73
CA LEU A 466 13.79 -18.35 -16.60
C LEU A 466 12.29 -18.51 -16.89
N GLU A 467 11.43 -18.13 -15.94
CA GLU A 467 9.96 -18.17 -16.02
C GLU A 467 9.33 -17.00 -15.26
#